data_AF-A0A2G9T8D2-F1
#
_entry.id   AF-A0A2G9T8D2-F1
#
_cell.length_a   1.000
_cell.length_b   1.000
_cell.length_c   1.000
_cell.angle_alpha   90.00
_cell.angle_beta   90.00
_cell.angle_gamma   90.00
#
_symmetry.space_group_name_H-M   'P 1'
#
loop_
_entity.id
_entity.type
_entity.pdbx_description
1 polymer ?
#
loop_
_entity_poly.entity_id
_entity_poly.type
_entity_poly.pdbx_seq_one_letter_code
_entity_poly.pdbx_strand_id
1 'polypeptide(L)'
;DAKPIVPLLMPSEQRKRFHVDETRLVVNNTVSSDSGVYQCVVSNEVGVASSSAYVQIRDSAPVFPRQSMPRKMFTVNGSSV
;
A
#
# COMPACT_ATOMS: atom_id res chain seq x y z
N ASP A 1 18.99 -2.31 -11.84
CA ASP A 1 18.52 -3.67 -11.52
C ASP A 1 17.35 -3.68 -10.58
N ALA A 2 16.21 -4.19 -11.04
CA ALA A 2 15.10 -4.57 -10.17
C ALA A 2 15.47 -5.89 -9.49
N LYS A 3 15.32 -5.97 -8.16
CA LYS A 3 15.49 -7.22 -7.43
C LYS A 3 14.13 -7.92 -7.30
N PRO A 4 14.01 -9.20 -7.70
CA PRO A 4 12.76 -9.92 -7.56
C PRO A 4 12.38 -10.06 -6.08
N ILE A 5 11.10 -9.90 -5.78
CA ILE A 5 10.57 -10.11 -4.43
C ILE A 5 10.50 -11.61 -4.20
N VAL A 6 11.53 -12.15 -3.54
CA VAL A 6 11.62 -13.57 -3.17
C VAL A 6 11.65 -13.66 -1.66
N PRO A 7 10.51 -13.99 -0.99
CA PRO A 7 10.46 -14.05 0.47
C PRO A 7 11.50 -15.01 1.08
N LEU A 8 11.92 -16.04 0.34
CA LEU A 8 12.97 -16.96 0.77
C LEU A 8 14.36 -16.33 0.90
N LEU A 9 14.64 -15.23 0.21
CA LEU A 9 15.90 -14.49 0.29
C LEU A 9 15.87 -13.37 1.35
N MET A 10 14.71 -13.16 2.00
CA MET A 10 14.56 -12.17 3.06
C MET A 10 14.86 -12.76 4.45
N PRO A 11 15.32 -11.93 5.41
CA PRO A 11 15.37 -12.29 6.83
C PRO A 11 14.03 -12.85 7.33
N SER A 12 14.06 -13.75 8.31
CA SER A 12 12.86 -14.46 8.81
C SER A 12 11.72 -13.54 9.23
N GLU A 13 12.05 -12.40 9.85
CA GLU A 13 11.08 -11.40 10.31
C GLU A 13 10.44 -10.63 9.15
N GLN A 14 11.16 -10.43 8.05
CA GLN A 14 10.60 -9.83 6.83
C GLN A 14 9.78 -10.85 6.04
N ARG A 15 10.23 -12.11 5.95
CA ARG A 15 9.56 -13.16 5.17
C ARG A 15 8.08 -13.33 5.53
N LYS A 16 7.72 -13.27 6.82
CA LYS A 16 6.34 -13.47 7.29
C LYS A 16 5.37 -12.36 6.86
N ARG A 17 5.88 -11.20 6.44
CA ARG A 17 5.07 -10.03 6.07
C ARG A 17 4.70 -9.99 4.59
N PHE A 18 5.52 -10.61 3.74
CA PHE A 18 5.34 -10.59 2.28
C PHE A 18 4.63 -11.88 1.83
N HIS A 19 3.40 -11.73 1.33
CA HIS A 19 2.63 -12.80 0.71
C HIS A 19 2.47 -12.50 -0.77
N VAL A 20 2.96 -13.42 -1.61
CA VAL A 20 2.88 -13.32 -3.06
C VAL A 20 1.96 -14.45 -3.54
N ASP A 21 0.83 -14.06 -4.11
CA ASP A 21 -0.06 -14.92 -4.88
C ASP A 21 0.20 -14.67 -6.38
N GLU A 22 -0.35 -15.50 -7.28
CA GLU A 22 -0.08 -15.43 -8.72
C GLU A 22 -0.25 -14.03 -9.35
N THR A 23 -1.20 -13.24 -8.83
CA THR A 23 -1.54 -11.92 -9.38
C THR A 23 -1.43 -10.79 -8.37
N ARG A 24 -1.05 -11.08 -7.12
CA ARG A 24 -1.17 -10.11 -6.03
C ARG A 24 -0.03 -10.22 -5.02
N LEU A 25 0.53 -9.07 -4.67
CA LEU A 25 1.47 -8.92 -3.57
C LEU A 25 0.75 -8.25 -2.38
N VAL A 26 0.83 -8.86 -1.20
CA VAL A 26 0.35 -8.31 0.06
C VAL A 26 1.53 -8.15 1.01
N VAL A 27 1.69 -6.94 1.56
CA VAL A 27 2.72 -6.62 2.56
C VAL A 27 2.04 -6.22 3.86
N ASN A 28 2.13 -7.08 4.88
CA ASN A 28 1.56 -6.85 6.20
C ASN A 28 2.55 -6.08 7.11
N ASN A 29 2.02 -5.33 8.08
CA ASN A 29 2.82 -4.58 9.06
C ASN A 29 3.96 -3.77 8.40
N THR A 30 3.58 -2.86 7.50
CA THR A 30 4.52 -2.09 6.67
C THR A 30 5.44 -1.23 7.52
N VAL A 31 6.70 -1.15 7.12
CA VAL A 31 7.72 -0.28 7.73
C VAL A 31 8.25 0.72 6.71
N SER A 32 8.90 1.79 7.17
CA SER A 32 9.44 2.85 6.29
C SER A 32 10.36 2.33 5.18
N SER A 33 11.15 1.28 5.45
CA SER A 33 12.02 0.62 4.46
C SER A 33 11.28 -0.14 3.36
N ASP A 34 9.96 -0.36 3.51
CA ASP A 34 9.14 -0.94 2.45
C ASP A 34 8.77 0.11 1.36
N SER A 35 9.12 1.39 1.55
CA SER A 35 8.92 2.43 0.53
C SER A 35 9.84 2.22 -0.67
N GLY A 36 9.31 2.35 -1.88
CA GLY A 36 10.09 2.17 -3.10
C GLY A 36 9.23 1.96 -4.33
N VAL A 37 9.91 1.70 -5.46
CA VAL A 37 9.24 1.34 -6.71
C VAL A 37 8.95 -0.15 -6.72
N TYR A 38 7.68 -0.51 -6.85
CA TYR A 38 7.23 -1.88 -7.05
C TYR A 38 6.87 -2.07 -8.52
N GLN A 39 7.25 -3.22 -9.07
CA GLN A 39 6.98 -3.56 -10.47
C GLN A 39 6.36 -4.96 -10.55
N CYS A 40 5.24 -5.05 -11.25
CA CYS A 40 4.64 -6.31 -11.66
C CYS A 40 5.09 -6.63 -13.08
N VAL A 41 5.57 -7.84 -13.31
CA VAL A 41 6.01 -8.33 -14.62
C VAL A 41 5.28 -9.64 -14.89
N VAL A 42 4.59 -9.70 -16.04
CA VAL A 42 3.85 -10.87 -16.50
C VAL A 42 4.40 -11.27 -17.86
N SER A 43 4.69 -12.55 -18.05
CA SER A 43 5.27 -13.08 -19.28
C SER A 43 4.52 -14.31 -19.78
N ASN A 44 4.45 -14.47 -21.10
CA ASN A 44 4.04 -15.70 -21.78
C ASN A 44 4.98 -15.96 -22.97
N GLU A 45 4.72 -17.02 -23.74
CA GLU A 45 5.54 -17.40 -24.91
C GLU A 45 5.63 -16.30 -26.00
N VAL A 46 4.70 -15.34 -26.00
CA VAL A 46 4.63 -14.28 -27.01
C VAL A 46 5.36 -13.01 -26.56
N GLY A 47 5.50 -12.77 -25.26
CA GLY A 47 6.21 -11.61 -24.76
C GLY A 47 6.02 -11.31 -23.27
N VAL A 48 6.32 -10.05 -22.92
CA VAL A 48 6.34 -9.56 -21.54
C VAL A 48 5.57 -8.25 -21.43
N ALA A 49 4.70 -8.15 -20.42
CA ALA A 49 4.04 -6.94 -20.00
C ALA A 49 4.53 -6.53 -18.60
N SER A 50 4.60 -5.23 -18.32
CA SER A 50 4.96 -4.76 -16.98
C SER A 50 4.23 -3.48 -16.60
N SER A 51 4.05 -3.29 -15.29
CA SER A 51 3.48 -2.08 -14.69
C SER A 51 4.21 -1.78 -13.39
N SER A 52 4.41 -0.50 -13.08
CA SER A 52 5.12 -0.07 -11.88
C SER A 52 4.43 1.08 -11.18
N ALA A 53 4.65 1.17 -9.86
CA ALA A 53 4.16 2.25 -9.02
C ALA A 53 5.17 2.55 -7.90
N TYR A 54 5.23 3.81 -7.49
CA TYR A 54 5.98 4.22 -6.29
C TYR A 54 5.07 4.12 -5.07
N VAL A 55 5.51 3.34 -4.07
CA VAL A 55 4.82 3.18 -2.80
C VAL A 55 5.58 3.97 -1.74
N GLN A 56 4.89 4.88 -1.07
CA GLN A 56 5.43 5.67 0.03
C GLN A 56 4.73 5.30 1.33
N ILE A 57 5.48 4.72 2.27
CA ILE A 57 5.01 4.53 3.64
C ILE A 57 5.20 5.84 4.41
N ARG A 58 4.18 6.25 5.16
CA ARG A 58 4.18 7.47 5.99
C ARG A 58 3.78 7.12 7.41
N ASP A 59 4.62 7.51 8.36
CA ASP A 59 4.38 7.30 9.80
C ASP A 59 3.64 8.49 10.44
N SER A 60 3.02 9.36 9.63
CA SER A 60 2.25 10.49 10.13
C SER A 60 0.91 10.02 10.68
N ALA A 61 0.68 10.24 11.99
CA ALA A 61 -0.62 10.06 12.58
C ALA A 61 -1.68 10.91 11.85
N PRO A 62 -2.93 10.44 11.76
CA PRO A 62 -4.01 11.25 11.23
C PRO A 62 -4.09 12.57 11.99
N VAL A 63 -3.99 13.69 11.27
CA VAL A 63 -4.21 15.00 11.86
C VAL A 63 -5.71 15.23 11.88
N PHE A 64 -6.28 15.37 13.07
CA PHE A 64 -7.66 15.84 13.26
C PHE A 64 -7.60 17.33 13.56
N PRO A 65 -7.83 18.21 12.57
CA PRO A 65 -7.86 19.63 12.85
C PRO A 65 -8.97 19.93 13.84
N ARG A 66 -8.69 20.72 14.88
CA ARG A 66 -9.70 21.13 15.88
C ARG A 66 -10.90 21.88 15.30
N GLN A 67 -10.87 22.22 14.02
CA GLN A 67 -11.91 22.98 13.29
C GLN A 67 -12.48 22.22 12.09
N SER A 68 -12.24 20.91 11.94
CA SER A 68 -12.78 20.14 10.81
C SER A 68 -14.32 20.06 10.80
N MET A 69 -14.95 20.28 11.96
CA MET A 69 -16.40 20.35 12.13
C MET A 69 -16.80 21.68 12.77
N PRO A 70 -17.81 22.37 12.20
CA PRO A 70 -18.47 23.49 12.87
C PRO A 70 -18.90 23.09 14.29
N ARG A 71 -18.62 23.95 15.29
CA ARG A 71 -19.08 23.75 16.68
C ARG A 71 -20.60 23.68 16.82
N LYS A 72 -21.32 24.19 15.82
CA LYS A 72 -22.77 24.13 15.73
C LYS A 72 -23.12 23.55 14.38
N MET A 73 -23.83 22.43 14.40
CA MET A 73 -24.48 21.84 13.25
C MET A 73 -25.96 22.16 13.36
N PHE A 74 -26.55 22.70 12.30
CA PHE A 74 -28.00 22.85 12.21
C PHE A 74 -28.49 21.76 11.27
N THR A 75 -29.32 20.87 11.80
CA THR A 75 -30.05 19.90 10.97
C THR A 75 -31.48 20.39 10.81
N VAL A 76 -32.03 20.21 9.62
CA VAL A 76 -33.44 20.49 9.33
C VAL A 76 -34.18 19.17 9.16
N ASN A 77 -35.43 19.08 9.60
CA ASN A 77 -36.21 17.85 9.41
C ASN A 77 -36.31 17.55 7.90
N GLY A 78 -35.76 16.41 7.47
CA GLY A 78 -35.76 15.97 6.08
C GLY A 78 -34.43 16.13 5.32
N SER A 79 -33.39 16.69 5.93
CA SER A 79 -32.05 16.69 5.31
C SER A 79 -31.31 15.37 5.55
N SER A 80 -30.74 14.78 4.50
CA SER A 80 -29.72 13.72 4.65
C SER A 80 -28.36 14.33 4.93
N VAL A 81 -27.63 13.68 5.84
CA VAL A 81 -26.20 13.91 6.10
C VAL A 81 -25.33 13.42 4.94
#